data_AF-G2GXD0-F1
#
_entry.id   AF-G2GXD0-F1
#
_cell.length_a   1.000
_cell.length_b   1.000
_cell.length_c   1.000
_cell.angle_alpha   90.00
_cell.angle_beta   90.00
_cell.angle_gamma   90.00
#
_symmetry.space_group_name_H-M   'P 1'
#
loop_
_entity.id
_entity.type
_entity.pdbx_description
1 polymer ?
#
loop_
_entity_poly.entity_id
_entity_poly.type
_entity_poly.pdbx_seq_one_letter_code
_entity_poly.pdbx_strand_id
1 'polypeptide(L)'
;SPFGVTEQRQKKYCFQAPHQTTVGGRARVSKASWHMELKAFTQTANGIDLNMEKKFYLNVPYGEKDIAKNKGARWDPDKKKWYVPEGSNSLTFIRWVPELTPDNNYNLYSENYFIAESIRRCWKCSENISLYAFYLPAGYKYLDIFGVEDDWEEEVPNVWNDTCEGMEMYDKATNSVWRWAEQPCLSPASYVVKISDQALQKIQKFSSSYLFGYSKTIKSSYYANHCPHCNRLQGDFMIYEEPGGAFCAVSANQARQIKLHPVKDSIFLKGGTMVSTYDFINDYTMLPL
;
A
#
# COMPACT_ATOMS: atom_id res chain seq x y z
N SER A 1 39.49 -15.34 -5.73
CA SER A 1 40.08 -14.19 -6.45
C SER A 1 40.54 -14.60 -7.84
N PRO A 2 40.34 -13.79 -8.89
CA PRO A 2 39.58 -12.52 -8.86
C PRO A 2 38.82 -12.08 -10.14
N PHE A 3 38.05 -11.00 -9.95
CA PHE A 3 37.57 -9.97 -10.88
C PHE A 3 36.50 -10.36 -11.94
N GLY A 4 35.47 -9.56 -12.23
CA GLY A 4 35.32 -8.12 -11.98
C GLY A 4 33.87 -7.63 -11.94
N VAL A 5 33.69 -6.66 -11.06
CA VAL A 5 32.57 -5.75 -10.93
C VAL A 5 32.52 -4.85 -12.16
N THR A 6 31.36 -4.69 -12.80
CA THR A 6 31.12 -3.59 -13.74
C THR A 6 30.04 -2.66 -13.19
N GLU A 7 30.56 -1.55 -12.67
CA GLU A 7 29.88 -0.37 -12.17
C GLU A 7 29.31 0.42 -13.37
N GLN A 8 27.98 0.41 -13.57
CA GLN A 8 27.34 1.28 -14.55
C GLN A 8 26.80 2.56 -13.90
N ARG A 9 27.63 3.59 -14.02
CA ARG A 9 27.32 5.02 -13.90
C ARG A 9 26.04 5.38 -14.67
N GLN A 10 24.93 5.65 -13.97
CA GLN A 10 23.80 6.36 -14.56
C GLN A 10 24.11 7.87 -14.66
N LYS A 11 24.26 8.35 -15.89
CA LYS A 11 24.36 9.78 -16.20
C LYS A 11 22.99 10.43 -16.03
N LYS A 12 22.89 11.39 -15.11
CA LYS A 12 21.78 12.35 -15.01
C LYS A 12 21.69 13.17 -16.30
N TYR A 13 20.61 13.02 -17.05
CA TYR A 13 20.22 13.98 -18.08
C TYR A 13 19.05 14.81 -17.55
N CYS A 14 19.34 16.08 -17.24
CA CYS A 14 18.37 17.10 -16.90
C CYS A 14 17.83 17.66 -18.22
N PHE A 15 16.58 17.35 -18.59
CA PHE A 15 15.92 17.97 -19.73
C PHE A 15 15.08 19.16 -19.25
N GLN A 16 15.47 20.34 -19.72
CA GLN A 16 14.79 21.62 -19.51
C GLN A 16 13.45 21.64 -20.28
N ALA A 17 12.41 22.17 -19.62
CA ALA A 17 11.10 22.38 -20.23
C ALA A 17 11.15 23.48 -21.31
N PRO A 18 10.44 23.34 -22.45
CA PRO A 18 10.43 24.37 -23.48
C PRO A 18 9.53 25.57 -23.12
N HIS A 19 10.02 26.73 -23.55
CA HIS A 19 9.46 28.07 -23.38
C HIS A 19 8.01 28.22 -23.90
N GLN A 20 7.17 28.89 -23.10
CA GLN A 20 5.85 29.39 -23.51
C GLN A 20 6.00 30.74 -24.26
N THR A 21 5.47 30.79 -25.48
CA THR A 21 5.25 32.03 -26.22
C THR A 21 3.92 32.66 -25.81
N THR A 22 3.96 33.97 -25.55
CA THR A 22 2.82 34.80 -25.17
C THR A 22 2.15 35.41 -26.40
N VAL A 23 0.83 35.32 -26.49
CA VAL A 23 0.00 36.28 -27.26
C VAL A 23 -1.24 36.61 -26.42
N GLY A 24 -1.47 37.90 -26.24
CA GLY A 24 -2.42 38.45 -25.26
C GLY A 24 -3.87 38.46 -25.69
N GLY A 25 -4.75 38.43 -24.69
CA GLY A 25 -6.17 38.74 -24.77
C GLY A 25 -6.70 39.04 -23.37
N ARG A 26 -6.92 40.32 -23.06
CA ARG A 26 -7.47 40.78 -21.77
C ARG A 26 -8.98 40.50 -21.74
N ALA A 27 -9.43 39.71 -20.76
CA ALA A 27 -10.81 39.73 -20.28
C ALA A 27 -10.79 39.80 -18.75
N ARG A 28 -11.32 40.91 -18.20
CA ARG A 28 -11.59 41.10 -16.77
C ARG A 28 -12.82 40.27 -16.41
N VAL A 29 -12.69 39.36 -15.45
CA VAL A 29 -13.84 38.80 -14.73
C VAL A 29 -13.53 38.86 -13.22
N SER A 30 -14.53 39.31 -12.47
CA SER A 30 -14.49 39.75 -11.08
C SER A 30 -14.21 38.64 -10.06
N LYS A 31 -13.50 39.03 -8.99
CA LYS A 31 -12.86 38.19 -7.96
C LYS A 31 -13.79 37.73 -6.82
N ALA A 32 -15.09 37.58 -7.05
CA ALA A 32 -16.04 37.33 -5.96
C ALA A 32 -17.23 36.47 -6.42
N SER A 33 -17.08 35.13 -6.46
CA SER A 33 -18.22 34.20 -6.52
C SER A 33 -17.88 32.70 -6.38
N TRP A 34 -16.93 32.29 -5.51
CA TRP A 34 -16.63 30.84 -5.35
C TRP A 34 -16.49 30.36 -3.89
N HIS A 35 -17.09 31.08 -2.94
CA HIS A 35 -17.06 30.71 -1.51
C HIS A 35 -18.43 30.47 -0.86
N MET A 36 -19.49 30.25 -1.63
CA MET A 36 -20.85 30.21 -1.06
C MET A 36 -21.79 29.09 -1.49
N GLU A 37 -21.31 28.00 -2.09
CA GLU A 37 -22.20 26.90 -2.54
C GLU A 37 -21.66 25.49 -2.28
N LEU A 38 -21.08 25.25 -1.09
CA LEU A 38 -20.87 23.88 -0.56
C LEU A 38 -21.35 23.69 0.88
N LYS A 39 -22.26 24.57 1.36
CA LYS A 39 -22.95 24.40 2.63
C LYS A 39 -24.45 24.43 2.40
N ALA A 40 -25.04 23.27 2.13
CA ALA A 40 -26.36 22.85 2.62
C ALA A 40 -26.86 21.67 1.79
N PHE A 41 -26.56 20.44 2.24
CA PHE A 41 -27.47 19.30 2.06
C PHE A 41 -27.21 18.34 3.22
N THR A 42 -27.77 18.68 4.38
CA THR A 42 -27.88 17.77 5.52
C THR A 42 -29.34 17.77 5.99
N GLN A 43 -29.88 16.54 6.09
CA GLN A 43 -31.14 16.06 6.71
C GLN A 43 -32.06 15.36 5.68
N THR A 44 -32.57 14.14 5.85
CA THR A 44 -32.40 13.06 6.84
C THR A 44 -33.10 11.83 6.24
N ALA A 45 -32.51 10.64 6.31
CA ALA A 45 -33.23 9.35 6.32
C ALA A 45 -32.31 8.30 6.93
N ASN A 46 -32.70 7.76 8.08
CA ASN A 46 -31.95 6.83 8.94
C ASN A 46 -30.69 7.45 9.59
N GLY A 47 -30.73 7.59 10.92
CA GLY A 47 -29.66 8.16 11.74
C GLY A 47 -28.38 7.32 11.74
N ILE A 48 -27.64 7.38 10.63
CA ILE A 48 -26.24 7.02 10.52
C ILE A 48 -25.56 8.31 10.09
N ASP A 49 -24.73 8.86 10.97
CA ASP A 49 -23.89 10.01 10.66
C ASP A 49 -22.95 9.64 9.50
N LEU A 50 -23.27 10.12 8.29
CA LEU A 50 -22.53 9.82 7.05
C LEU A 50 -21.16 10.51 6.98
N ASN A 51 -20.73 11.17 8.06
CA ASN A 51 -19.40 11.74 8.24
C ASN A 51 -18.66 11.15 9.45
N MET A 52 -18.88 9.87 9.77
CA MET A 52 -17.92 9.13 10.58
C MET A 52 -16.64 8.90 9.76
N GLU A 53 -15.79 9.92 9.69
CA GLU A 53 -14.40 9.74 9.28
C GLU A 53 -13.76 8.69 10.19
N LYS A 54 -13.34 7.58 9.58
CA LYS A 54 -12.72 6.49 10.32
C LYS A 54 -11.33 6.91 10.77
N LYS A 55 -11.24 7.40 12.01
CA LYS A 55 -9.96 7.78 12.63
C LYS A 55 -9.06 6.56 12.79
N PHE A 56 -7.80 6.70 12.40
CA PHE A 56 -6.77 5.69 12.62
C PHE A 56 -6.11 5.90 13.98
N TYR A 57 -6.42 5.03 14.94
CA TYR A 57 -6.00 5.17 16.32
C TYR A 57 -4.63 4.54 16.59
N LEU A 58 -3.84 5.20 17.43
CA LEU A 58 -2.49 4.83 17.84
C LEU A 58 -2.48 4.36 19.31
N ASN A 59 -1.52 3.49 19.64
CA ASN A 59 -1.21 3.08 21.00
C ASN A 59 0.05 3.82 21.51
N VAL A 60 -0.13 5.06 21.96
CA VAL A 60 0.97 5.92 22.43
C VAL A 60 1.13 5.77 23.95
N PRO A 61 2.30 5.30 24.45
CA PRO A 61 2.60 5.29 25.88
C PRO A 61 2.55 6.70 26.48
N TYR A 62 2.17 6.80 27.76
CA TYR A 62 2.01 8.11 28.42
C TYR A 62 3.27 9.00 28.34
N GLY A 63 4.46 8.40 28.45
CA GLY A 63 5.75 9.12 28.35
C GLY A 63 6.06 9.67 26.96
N GLU A 64 5.39 9.17 25.91
CA GLU A 64 5.64 9.56 24.51
C GLU A 64 4.55 10.49 23.96
N LYS A 65 3.58 10.89 24.79
CA LYS A 65 2.43 11.72 24.39
C LYS A 65 2.85 13.03 23.71
N ASP A 66 3.91 13.67 24.21
CA ASP A 66 4.38 14.95 23.70
C ASP A 66 5.11 14.76 22.37
N ILE A 67 5.80 13.62 22.18
CA ILE A 67 6.41 13.24 20.91
C ILE A 67 5.33 13.01 19.84
N ALA A 68 4.29 12.24 20.16
CA ALA A 68 3.17 11.98 19.26
C ALA A 68 2.44 13.28 18.88
N LYS A 69 2.18 14.14 19.86
CA LYS A 69 1.56 15.46 19.63
C LYS A 69 2.42 16.34 18.72
N ASN A 70 3.73 16.41 18.96
CA ASN A 70 4.67 17.18 18.14
C ASN A 70 4.77 16.66 16.70
N LYS A 71 4.65 15.34 16.50
CA LYS A 71 4.56 14.72 15.17
C LYS A 71 3.20 14.94 14.49
N GLY A 72 2.23 15.54 15.17
CA GLY A 72 0.94 15.91 14.58
C GLY A 72 -0.22 15.01 14.97
N ALA A 73 -0.02 13.98 15.78
CA ALA A 73 -1.12 13.17 16.31
C ALA A 73 -2.09 14.04 17.12
N ARG A 74 -3.35 13.60 17.18
CA ARG A 74 -4.41 14.29 17.92
C ARG A 74 -5.00 13.36 18.96
N TRP A 75 -5.47 13.93 20.05
CA TRP A 75 -6.10 13.19 21.14
C TRP A 75 -7.62 13.18 20.96
N ASP A 76 -8.21 11.99 21.01
CA ASP A 76 -9.65 11.78 21.06
C ASP A 76 -10.06 11.52 22.53
N PRO A 77 -10.73 12.47 23.21
CA PRO A 77 -11.08 12.33 24.61
C PRO A 77 -12.16 11.26 24.87
N ASP A 78 -13.03 11.00 23.89
CA ASP A 78 -14.12 10.04 24.03
C ASP A 78 -13.59 8.61 23.96
N LYS A 79 -12.67 8.34 23.03
CA LYS A 79 -11.98 7.04 22.92
C LYS A 79 -10.77 6.92 23.84
N LYS A 80 -10.32 8.03 24.43
CA LYS A 80 -9.08 8.15 25.19
C LYS A 80 -7.89 7.56 24.43
N LYS A 81 -7.79 7.90 23.15
CA LYS A 81 -6.74 7.40 22.25
C LYS A 81 -6.18 8.52 21.39
N TRP A 82 -4.91 8.37 21.02
CA TRP A 82 -4.30 9.18 19.98
C TRP A 82 -4.76 8.70 18.61
N TYR A 83 -4.87 9.59 17.65
CA TYR A 83 -5.17 9.26 16.26
C TYR A 83 -4.34 10.07 15.28
N VAL A 84 -4.16 9.52 14.09
CA VAL A 84 -3.51 10.18 12.95
C VAL A 84 -4.56 11.01 12.21
N PRO A 85 -4.41 12.34 12.11
CA PRO A 85 -5.28 13.17 11.28
C PRO A 85 -5.18 12.79 9.80
N GLU A 86 -6.27 12.96 9.05
CA GLU A 86 -6.26 12.73 7.61
C GLU A 86 -5.18 13.57 6.90
N GLY A 87 -4.55 12.99 5.88
CA GLY A 87 -3.46 13.62 5.13
C GLY A 87 -2.10 13.68 5.85
N SER A 88 -2.00 13.19 7.09
CA SER A 88 -0.71 13.09 7.78
C SER A 88 0.10 11.89 7.27
N ASN A 89 1.44 12.01 7.23
CA ASN A 89 2.29 10.88 6.87
C ASN A 89 2.26 9.82 8.00
N SER A 90 1.60 8.68 7.75
CA SER A 90 1.49 7.59 8.72
C SER A 90 2.83 6.95 9.09
N LEU A 91 3.85 7.05 8.23
CA LEU A 91 5.19 6.49 8.49
C LEU A 91 5.76 7.04 9.80
N THR A 92 5.57 8.33 10.08
CA THR A 92 6.07 8.96 11.31
C THR A 92 5.46 8.41 12.60
N PHE A 93 4.31 7.72 12.49
CA PHE A 93 3.57 7.14 13.60
C PHE A 93 3.73 5.61 13.70
N ILE A 94 4.55 4.98 12.85
CA ILE A 94 4.66 3.53 12.71
C ILE A 94 4.90 2.82 14.05
N ARG A 95 5.69 3.45 14.94
CA ARG A 95 6.02 2.92 16.27
C ARG A 95 4.81 2.75 17.20
N TRP A 96 3.72 3.49 16.94
CA TRP A 96 2.49 3.45 17.73
C TRP A 96 1.35 2.74 17.01
N VAL A 97 1.60 2.18 15.83
CA VAL A 97 0.59 1.39 15.11
C VAL A 97 0.50 0.01 15.76
N PRO A 98 -0.63 -0.36 16.37
CA PRO A 98 -0.73 -1.58 17.17
C PRO A 98 -0.57 -2.85 16.33
N GLU A 99 -0.91 -2.81 15.04
CA GLU A 99 -0.72 -3.94 14.13
C GLU A 99 0.75 -4.11 13.70
N LEU A 100 1.61 -3.10 13.80
CA LEU A 100 2.99 -3.16 13.30
C LEU A 100 4.02 -3.47 14.39
N THR A 101 3.61 -4.28 15.37
CA THR A 101 4.53 -4.87 16.34
C THR A 101 5.24 -6.09 15.76
N PRO A 102 6.46 -6.41 16.24
CA PRO A 102 7.17 -7.64 15.87
C PRO A 102 6.32 -8.91 16.00
N ASP A 103 5.48 -8.99 17.04
CA ASP A 103 4.60 -10.13 17.30
C ASP A 103 3.52 -10.33 16.22
N ASN A 104 3.03 -9.22 15.65
CA ASN A 104 2.01 -9.26 14.62
C ASN A 104 2.56 -9.65 13.25
N ASN A 105 3.87 -9.51 13.02
CA ASN A 105 4.57 -10.09 11.87
C ASN A 105 3.98 -9.67 10.51
N TYR A 106 3.54 -8.42 10.39
CA TYR A 106 3.20 -7.80 9.11
C TYR A 106 4.42 -7.09 8.54
N ASN A 107 4.60 -7.11 7.22
CA ASN A 107 5.70 -6.44 6.54
C ASN A 107 5.24 -5.45 5.46
N LEU A 108 3.93 -5.27 5.30
CA LEU A 108 3.33 -4.35 4.36
C LEU A 108 2.15 -3.64 5.02
N TYR A 109 2.07 -2.33 4.84
CA TYR A 109 1.03 -1.48 5.41
C TYR A 109 0.64 -0.36 4.44
N SER A 110 -0.65 -0.07 4.34
CA SER A 110 -1.13 1.13 3.65
C SER A 110 -2.41 1.64 4.30
N GLU A 111 -2.62 2.95 4.26
CA GLU A 111 -3.79 3.66 4.78
C GLU A 111 -5.03 3.46 3.91
N ASN A 112 -4.81 3.15 2.63
CA ASN A 112 -5.84 2.86 1.65
C ASN A 112 -5.26 1.88 0.62
N TYR A 113 -6.12 1.16 -0.09
CA TYR A 113 -5.68 0.18 -1.07
C TYR A 113 -6.75 -0.01 -2.14
N PHE A 114 -6.45 -0.82 -3.14
CA PHE A 114 -7.42 -1.24 -4.15
C PHE A 114 -7.60 -2.75 -4.09
N ILE A 115 -8.83 -3.19 -4.33
CA ILE A 115 -9.10 -4.57 -4.75
C ILE A 115 -9.10 -4.54 -6.27
N ALA A 116 -8.11 -5.17 -6.87
CA ALA A 116 -8.03 -5.31 -8.32
C ALA A 116 -8.85 -6.52 -8.78
N GLU A 117 -9.51 -6.38 -9.92
CA GLU A 117 -10.25 -7.44 -10.60
C GLU A 117 -9.73 -7.57 -12.04
N SER A 118 -9.48 -8.80 -12.48
CA SER A 118 -9.06 -9.15 -13.83
C SER A 118 -9.70 -10.46 -14.26
N ILE A 119 -9.84 -10.72 -15.56
CA ILE A 119 -10.47 -11.94 -16.09
C ILE A 119 -9.42 -12.75 -16.86
N ARG A 120 -9.30 -14.03 -16.55
CA ARG A 120 -8.44 -14.98 -17.28
C ARG A 120 -9.08 -16.35 -17.41
N ARG A 121 -8.57 -17.16 -18.32
CA ARG A 121 -8.93 -18.58 -18.40
C ARG A 121 -8.20 -19.37 -17.32
N CYS A 122 -8.92 -20.24 -16.63
CA CYS A 122 -8.33 -21.17 -15.68
C CYS A 122 -7.36 -22.11 -16.40
N TRP A 123 -6.13 -22.24 -15.90
CA TRP A 123 -5.12 -23.14 -16.50
C TRP A 123 -5.53 -24.62 -16.49
N LYS A 124 -6.47 -25.03 -15.63
CA LYS A 124 -6.91 -26.43 -15.50
C LYS A 124 -8.17 -26.74 -16.31
N CYS A 125 -9.23 -25.95 -16.16
CA CYS A 125 -10.53 -26.23 -16.78
C CYS A 125 -10.86 -25.33 -17.97
N SER A 126 -10.00 -24.35 -18.28
CA SER A 126 -10.15 -23.39 -19.39
C SER A 126 -11.35 -22.43 -19.31
N GLU A 127 -12.22 -22.56 -18.31
CA GLU A 127 -13.29 -21.59 -18.05
C GLU A 127 -12.75 -20.20 -17.72
N ASN A 128 -13.48 -19.16 -18.13
CA ASN A 128 -13.17 -17.79 -17.76
C ASN A 128 -13.50 -17.56 -16.29
N ILE A 129 -12.54 -17.01 -15.54
CA ILE A 129 -12.65 -16.75 -14.11
C ILE A 129 -12.23 -15.31 -13.79
N SER A 130 -12.93 -14.68 -12.86
CA SER A 130 -12.48 -13.45 -12.23
C SER A 130 -11.40 -13.76 -11.19
N LEU A 131 -10.31 -13.02 -11.27
CA LEU A 131 -9.17 -13.06 -10.37
C LEU A 131 -9.10 -11.74 -9.61
N TYR A 132 -8.68 -11.81 -8.35
CA TYR A 132 -8.63 -10.66 -7.45
C TYR A 132 -7.26 -10.52 -6.81
N ALA A 133 -6.84 -9.28 -6.55
CA ALA A 133 -5.58 -8.97 -5.87
C ALA A 133 -5.71 -7.71 -5.01
N PHE A 134 -4.83 -7.57 -4.02
CA PHE A 134 -4.63 -6.28 -3.35
C PHE A 134 -3.61 -5.46 -4.13
N TYR A 135 -3.97 -4.23 -4.49
CA TYR A 135 -3.05 -3.25 -5.08
C TYR A 135 -2.79 -2.16 -4.04
N LEU A 136 -1.51 -1.93 -3.76
CA LEU A 136 -1.05 -0.95 -2.77
C LEU A 136 -0.64 0.33 -3.51
N PRO A 137 -1.23 1.49 -3.17
CA PRO A 137 -0.92 2.78 -3.83
C PRO A 137 0.51 3.22 -3.53
N ALA A 138 1.04 4.11 -4.38
CA ALA A 138 2.29 4.82 -4.09
C ALA A 138 2.26 5.46 -2.70
N GLY A 139 3.35 5.30 -1.96
CA GLY A 139 3.47 5.69 -0.55
C GLY A 139 3.05 4.60 0.43
N TYR A 140 2.78 3.36 0.00
CA TYR A 140 2.62 2.23 0.93
C TYR A 140 3.93 1.91 1.64
N LYS A 141 3.82 1.35 2.84
CA LYS A 141 4.93 1.11 3.75
C LYS A 141 5.32 -0.36 3.67
N TYR A 142 6.61 -0.63 3.65
CA TYR A 142 7.17 -1.98 3.73
C TYR A 142 8.24 -2.05 4.79
N LEU A 143 8.35 -3.22 5.42
CA LEU A 143 9.38 -3.53 6.40
C LEU A 143 10.54 -4.22 5.68
N ASP A 144 11.71 -3.59 5.76
CA ASP A 144 13.00 -4.13 5.35
C ASP A 144 13.82 -4.47 6.61
N ILE A 145 14.55 -5.58 6.57
CA ILE A 145 15.39 -6.03 7.69
C ILE A 145 16.74 -6.44 7.11
N PHE A 146 17.79 -5.77 7.56
CA PHE A 146 19.16 -6.04 7.12
C PHE A 146 20.11 -6.16 8.32
N GLY A 147 21.09 -7.06 8.18
CA GLY A 147 22.12 -7.27 9.20
C GLY A 147 23.14 -6.14 9.21
N VAL A 148 23.77 -5.94 10.36
CA VAL A 148 24.88 -4.99 10.53
C VAL A 148 26.17 -5.78 10.72
N GLU A 149 27.21 -5.47 9.96
CA GLU A 149 28.56 -6.00 10.18
C GLU A 149 29.27 -5.12 11.23
N ASP A 150 29.87 -5.73 12.26
CA ASP A 150 30.36 -5.07 13.48
C ASP A 150 31.36 -3.91 13.25
N ASP A 151 31.18 -2.82 14.02
CA ASP A 151 32.24 -2.04 14.72
C ASP A 151 31.75 -0.67 15.30
N TRP A 152 30.48 -0.27 15.15
CA TRP A 152 30.06 1.12 15.48
C TRP A 152 29.00 1.31 16.59
N GLU A 153 28.47 0.26 17.23
CA GLU A 153 27.20 0.39 17.97
C GLU A 153 27.17 -0.19 19.40
N GLU A 154 28.10 0.21 20.27
CA GLU A 154 27.93 -0.10 21.70
C GLU A 154 26.75 0.67 22.35
N GLU A 155 26.18 1.70 21.69
CA GLU A 155 25.19 2.60 22.31
C GLU A 155 23.94 2.94 21.48
N VAL A 156 23.58 2.23 20.40
CA VAL A 156 22.32 2.55 19.68
C VAL A 156 21.12 2.02 20.46
N PRO A 157 20.21 2.89 20.97
CA PRO A 157 19.05 2.44 21.73
C PRO A 157 18.08 1.68 20.82
N ASN A 158 17.43 0.63 21.34
CA ASN A 158 16.36 -0.11 20.67
C ASN A 158 15.08 0.75 20.60
N VAL A 159 15.16 1.84 19.85
CA VAL A 159 14.13 2.88 19.74
C VAL A 159 14.05 3.26 18.27
N TRP A 160 12.82 3.40 17.78
CA TRP A 160 12.60 3.91 16.43
C TRP A 160 13.16 5.32 16.28
N ASN A 161 13.85 5.58 15.17
CA ASN A 161 14.43 6.86 14.79
C ASN A 161 13.99 7.22 13.37
N ASP A 162 13.89 8.52 13.13
CA ASP A 162 13.45 9.09 11.85
C ASP A 162 14.70 9.39 11.01
N THR A 163 14.88 8.69 9.89
CA THR A 163 16.04 8.82 8.99
C THR A 163 15.58 9.28 7.60
N CYS A 164 16.54 9.63 6.74
CA CYS A 164 16.23 9.98 5.35
C CYS A 164 15.71 8.80 4.52
N GLU A 165 15.93 7.55 4.96
CA GLU A 165 15.50 6.34 4.26
C GLU A 165 14.21 5.74 4.85
N GLY A 166 13.79 6.18 6.04
CA GLY A 166 12.54 5.77 6.66
C GLY A 166 12.60 5.81 8.19
N MET A 167 11.74 5.04 8.83
CA MET A 167 11.79 4.83 10.28
C MET A 167 12.63 3.60 10.58
N GLU A 168 13.71 3.76 11.33
CA GLU A 168 14.68 2.71 11.61
C GLU A 168 14.75 2.39 13.10
N MET A 169 14.97 1.12 13.43
CA MET A 169 15.21 0.66 14.79
C MET A 169 16.29 -0.41 14.74
N TYR A 170 17.32 -0.25 15.57
CA TYR A 170 18.33 -1.28 15.75
C TYR A 170 17.85 -2.32 16.77
N ASP A 171 17.72 -3.56 16.32
CA ASP A 171 17.42 -4.71 17.17
C ASP A 171 18.72 -5.43 17.56
N LYS A 172 19.21 -5.08 18.74
CA LYS A 172 20.40 -5.70 19.35
C LYS A 172 20.27 -7.21 19.53
N ALA A 173 19.06 -7.75 19.69
CA ALA A 173 18.89 -9.19 19.92
C ALA A 173 19.20 -10.02 18.67
N THR A 174 18.93 -9.46 17.49
CA THR A 174 19.13 -10.12 16.20
C THR A 174 20.30 -9.55 15.41
N ASN A 175 20.97 -8.51 15.94
CA ASN A 175 21.99 -7.71 15.25
C ASN A 175 21.52 -7.22 13.87
N SER A 176 20.31 -6.65 13.83
CA SER A 176 19.70 -6.20 12.59
C SER A 176 19.06 -4.83 12.73
N VAL A 177 18.98 -4.10 11.63
CA VAL A 177 18.20 -2.87 11.52
C VAL A 177 16.86 -3.21 10.88
N TRP A 178 15.80 -2.80 11.55
CA TRP A 178 14.43 -2.87 11.06
C TRP A 178 14.07 -1.50 10.50
N ARG A 179 13.68 -1.45 9.23
CA ARG A 179 13.32 -0.21 8.55
C ARG A 179 11.92 -0.29 7.97
N TRP A 180 11.06 0.63 8.38
CA TRP A 180 9.86 0.94 7.62
C TRP A 180 10.15 2.05 6.64
N ALA A 181 9.93 1.79 5.35
CA ALA A 181 10.14 2.76 4.28
C ALA A 181 8.92 2.83 3.35
N GLU A 182 8.84 3.88 2.53
CA GLU A 182 7.75 4.07 1.56
C GLU A 182 8.15 3.59 0.16
N GLN A 183 7.20 2.97 -0.53
CA GLN A 183 7.35 2.55 -1.92
C GLN A 183 6.72 3.57 -2.87
N PRO A 184 7.45 4.12 -3.85
CA PRO A 184 6.93 5.17 -4.72
C PRO A 184 5.98 4.66 -5.81
N CYS A 185 5.78 3.34 -5.92
CA CYS A 185 5.04 2.69 -7.00
C CYS A 185 3.67 2.21 -6.53
N LEU A 186 2.72 2.14 -7.47
CA LEU A 186 1.58 1.24 -7.34
C LEU A 186 2.06 -0.22 -7.47
N SER A 187 1.77 -1.06 -6.50
CA SER A 187 2.27 -2.45 -6.49
C SER A 187 1.18 -3.45 -6.14
N PRO A 188 0.95 -4.50 -6.95
CA PRO A 188 0.19 -5.66 -6.50
C PRO A 188 0.92 -6.39 -5.36
N ALA A 189 0.18 -6.78 -4.32
CA ALA A 189 0.67 -7.70 -3.30
C ALA A 189 0.62 -9.14 -3.81
N SER A 190 1.71 -9.87 -3.63
CA SER A 190 1.90 -11.25 -4.08
C SER A 190 2.38 -12.13 -2.92
N TYR A 191 2.17 -13.43 -3.02
CA TYR A 191 2.54 -14.42 -2.01
C TYR A 191 2.08 -14.03 -0.60
N VAL A 192 0.84 -13.55 -0.51
CA VAL A 192 0.28 -13.01 0.74
C VAL A 192 -0.03 -14.14 1.70
N VAL A 193 0.70 -14.23 2.81
CA VAL A 193 0.56 -15.28 3.82
C VAL A 193 -0.28 -14.86 5.03
N LYS A 194 -0.41 -13.54 5.28
CA LYS A 194 -1.25 -12.98 6.34
C LYS A 194 -1.95 -11.72 5.83
N ILE A 195 -3.21 -11.54 6.21
CA ILE A 195 -4.06 -10.39 5.84
C ILE A 195 -4.76 -9.91 7.13
N SER A 196 -4.95 -8.60 7.30
CA SER A 196 -5.83 -8.09 8.36
C SER A 196 -7.29 -8.52 8.14
N ASP A 197 -8.00 -8.88 9.22
CA ASP A 197 -9.36 -9.43 9.12
C ASP A 197 -10.32 -8.53 8.33
N GLN A 198 -10.22 -7.22 8.51
CA GLN A 198 -11.04 -6.24 7.77
C GLN A 198 -10.77 -6.30 6.26
N ALA A 199 -9.51 -6.42 5.84
CA ALA A 199 -9.16 -6.49 4.43
C ALA A 199 -9.54 -7.85 3.82
N LEU A 200 -9.42 -8.94 4.59
CA LEU A 200 -9.86 -10.27 4.17
C LEU A 200 -11.37 -10.31 3.96
N GLN A 201 -12.16 -9.79 4.90
CA GLN A 201 -13.62 -9.71 4.75
C GLN A 201 -14.01 -8.89 3.52
N LYS A 202 -13.27 -7.83 3.21
CA LYS A 202 -13.55 -6.98 2.05
C LYS A 202 -13.29 -7.70 0.73
N ILE A 203 -12.14 -8.35 0.55
CA ILE A 203 -11.88 -9.10 -0.69
C ILE A 203 -12.83 -10.30 -0.82
N GLN A 204 -13.25 -10.90 0.29
CA GLN A 204 -14.23 -12.00 0.29
C GLN A 204 -15.62 -11.58 -0.18
N LYS A 205 -15.99 -10.29 -0.08
CA LYS A 205 -17.23 -9.77 -0.69
C LYS A 205 -17.18 -9.77 -2.22
N PHE A 206 -15.98 -9.66 -2.81
CA PHE A 206 -15.78 -9.76 -4.26
C PHE A 206 -15.70 -11.21 -4.72
N SER A 207 -15.07 -12.08 -3.91
CA SER A 207 -14.90 -13.48 -4.25
C SER A 207 -14.80 -14.37 -3.04
N SER A 208 -15.66 -15.39 -2.99
CA SER A 208 -15.53 -16.51 -2.05
C SER A 208 -14.37 -17.45 -2.40
N SER A 209 -13.68 -17.23 -3.53
CA SER A 209 -12.62 -18.10 -4.05
C SER A 209 -11.21 -17.54 -3.83
N TYR A 210 -11.05 -16.44 -3.08
CA TYR A 210 -9.75 -15.98 -2.61
C TYR A 210 -9.44 -16.61 -1.25
N LEU A 211 -8.68 -17.71 -1.25
CA LEU A 211 -8.56 -18.63 -0.12
C LEU A 211 -7.10 -18.96 0.19
N PHE A 212 -6.81 -19.29 1.44
CA PHE A 212 -5.51 -19.82 1.83
C PHE A 212 -5.31 -21.23 1.26
N GLY A 213 -4.26 -21.43 0.48
CA GLY A 213 -4.01 -22.71 -0.21
C GLY A 213 -2.53 -23.00 -0.38
N TYR A 214 -2.21 -24.29 -0.49
CA TYR A 214 -0.85 -24.78 -0.69
C TYR A 214 -0.51 -24.89 -2.18
N SER A 215 0.56 -24.23 -2.61
CA SER A 215 1.12 -24.37 -3.95
C SER A 215 2.20 -25.43 -3.97
N LYS A 216 1.99 -26.49 -4.77
CA LYS A 216 2.98 -27.56 -4.98
C LYS A 216 4.24 -27.08 -5.69
N THR A 217 4.13 -26.05 -6.54
CA THR A 217 5.23 -25.53 -7.35
C THR A 217 6.26 -24.81 -6.48
N ILE A 218 5.81 -23.93 -5.60
CA ILE A 218 6.70 -23.16 -4.70
C ILE A 218 6.85 -23.80 -3.31
N LYS A 219 6.18 -24.93 -3.07
CA LYS A 219 6.16 -25.68 -1.81
C LYS A 219 5.79 -24.85 -0.57
N SER A 220 4.89 -23.89 -0.71
CA SER A 220 4.45 -22.99 0.36
C SER A 220 2.94 -22.70 0.27
N SER A 221 2.36 -22.24 1.38
CA SER A 221 0.94 -21.82 1.47
C SER A 221 0.81 -20.31 1.55
N TYR A 222 -0.16 -19.77 0.82
CA TYR A 222 -0.50 -18.36 0.80
C TYR A 222 -1.97 -18.18 0.38
N TYR A 223 -2.52 -16.99 0.58
CA TYR A 223 -3.82 -16.61 0.06
C TYR A 223 -3.74 -16.44 -1.46
N ALA A 224 -4.52 -17.24 -2.17
CA ALA A 224 -4.48 -17.30 -3.62
C ALA A 224 -5.90 -17.38 -4.20
N ASN A 225 -6.03 -16.96 -5.45
CA ASN A 225 -7.24 -17.19 -6.21
C ASN A 225 -7.45 -18.69 -6.46
N HIS A 226 -8.67 -19.16 -6.32
CA HIS A 226 -9.11 -20.51 -6.69
C HIS A 226 -10.15 -20.41 -7.80
N CYS A 227 -10.12 -21.35 -8.74
CA CYS A 227 -11.11 -21.40 -9.80
C CYS A 227 -12.49 -21.78 -9.22
N PRO A 228 -13.55 -20.99 -9.39
CA PRO A 228 -14.90 -21.34 -8.90
C PRO A 228 -15.49 -22.60 -9.55
N HIS A 229 -15.01 -23.01 -10.73
CA HIS A 229 -15.52 -24.18 -11.45
C HIS A 229 -14.83 -25.50 -11.05
N CYS A 230 -13.51 -25.49 -10.85
CA CYS A 230 -12.73 -26.70 -10.60
C CYS A 230 -11.94 -26.68 -9.28
N ASN A 231 -12.13 -25.64 -8.48
CA ASN A 231 -11.49 -25.37 -7.19
C ASN A 231 -9.95 -25.41 -7.21
N ARG A 232 -9.35 -25.22 -8.39
CA ARG A 232 -7.90 -25.29 -8.51
C ARG A 232 -7.26 -23.94 -8.19
N LEU A 233 -6.25 -23.96 -7.33
CA LEU A 233 -5.40 -22.81 -7.03
C LEU A 233 -4.80 -22.24 -8.32
N GLN A 234 -4.95 -20.93 -8.49
CA GLN A 234 -4.35 -20.11 -9.54
C GLN A 234 -3.13 -19.44 -8.92
N GLY A 235 -1.94 -19.91 -9.29
CA GLY A 235 -0.70 -19.56 -8.59
C GLY A 235 -0.20 -18.17 -8.94
N ASP A 236 0.39 -17.50 -7.94
CA ASP A 236 0.84 -16.12 -8.03
C ASP A 236 1.88 -15.87 -9.12
N PHE A 237 2.81 -16.80 -9.34
CA PHE A 237 3.78 -16.72 -10.43
C PHE A 237 3.12 -16.43 -11.80
N MET A 238 2.10 -17.20 -12.16
CA MET A 238 1.38 -17.04 -13.45
C MET A 238 0.52 -15.76 -13.50
N ILE A 239 0.23 -15.18 -12.33
CA ILE A 239 -0.67 -14.05 -12.17
C ILE A 239 0.12 -12.72 -12.17
N TYR A 240 1.26 -12.69 -11.48
CA TYR A 240 2.02 -11.48 -11.16
C TYR A 240 3.41 -11.42 -11.82
N GLU A 241 4.02 -12.55 -12.19
CA GLU A 241 5.40 -12.59 -12.70
C GLU A 241 5.48 -12.91 -14.19
N GLU A 242 4.53 -13.68 -14.71
CA GLU A 242 4.48 -14.01 -16.14
C GLU A 242 4.05 -12.79 -16.98
N PRO A 243 4.83 -12.39 -18.01
CA PRO A 243 4.48 -11.31 -18.92
C PRO A 243 3.08 -11.48 -19.53
N GLY A 244 2.20 -10.52 -19.29
CA GLY A 244 0.81 -10.59 -19.72
C GLY A 244 -0.05 -11.49 -18.84
N GLY A 245 0.38 -11.79 -17.61
CA GLY A 245 -0.42 -12.39 -16.54
C GLY A 245 -1.61 -11.51 -16.14
N ALA A 246 -2.43 -11.97 -15.19
CA ALA A 246 -3.67 -11.27 -14.83
C ALA A 246 -3.42 -9.86 -14.25
N PHE A 247 -2.31 -9.71 -13.52
CA PHE A 247 -1.87 -8.47 -12.88
C PHE A 247 -0.45 -8.05 -13.28
N CYS A 248 0.14 -8.73 -14.27
CA CYS A 248 1.43 -8.40 -14.88
C CYS A 248 1.21 -7.86 -16.31
N ALA A 249 0.62 -6.66 -16.40
CA ALA A 249 0.32 -6.04 -17.69
C ALA A 249 1.61 -5.59 -18.41
N VAL A 250 1.74 -5.94 -19.68
CA VAL A 250 2.87 -5.53 -20.54
C VAL A 250 2.44 -4.57 -21.66
N SER A 251 1.18 -4.11 -21.63
CA SER A 251 0.64 -3.09 -22.53
C SER A 251 -0.50 -2.32 -21.88
N ALA A 252 -0.73 -1.09 -22.34
CA ALA A 252 -1.85 -0.24 -21.91
C ALA A 252 -3.22 -0.91 -22.10
N ASN A 253 -3.37 -1.72 -23.15
CA ASN A 253 -4.60 -2.46 -23.42
C ASN A 253 -4.87 -3.53 -22.36
N GLN A 254 -3.82 -4.22 -21.88
CA GLN A 254 -3.96 -5.19 -20.79
C GLN A 254 -4.22 -4.50 -19.46
N ALA A 255 -3.54 -3.39 -19.18
CA ALA A 255 -3.77 -2.60 -17.97
C ALA A 255 -5.21 -2.10 -17.87
N ARG A 256 -5.80 -1.64 -19.00
CA ARG A 256 -7.22 -1.24 -19.07
C ARG A 256 -8.22 -2.33 -18.72
N GLN A 257 -7.85 -3.60 -18.85
CA GLN A 257 -8.71 -4.71 -18.44
C GLN A 257 -8.70 -4.96 -16.93
N ILE A 258 -7.72 -4.39 -16.21
CA ILE A 258 -7.64 -4.48 -14.75
C ILE A 258 -8.47 -3.34 -14.16
N LYS A 259 -9.48 -3.72 -13.39
CA LYS A 259 -10.36 -2.80 -12.68
C LYS A 259 -9.87 -2.64 -11.26
N LEU A 260 -9.72 -1.42 -10.79
CA LEU A 260 -9.30 -1.11 -9.42
C LEU A 260 -10.50 -0.57 -8.65
N HIS A 261 -10.90 -1.30 -7.61
CA HIS A 261 -11.95 -0.90 -6.68
C HIS A 261 -11.27 -0.27 -5.45
N PRO A 262 -11.33 1.06 -5.25
CA PRO A 262 -10.67 1.75 -4.16
C PRO A 262 -11.28 1.35 -2.83
N VAL A 263 -10.45 1.29 -1.81
CA VAL A 263 -10.85 0.97 -0.44
C VAL A 263 -10.22 1.99 0.49
N LYS A 264 -11.07 2.85 1.06
CA LYS A 264 -10.68 3.86 2.06
C LYS A 264 -10.58 3.27 3.47
N ASP A 265 -9.71 2.27 3.62
CA ASP A 265 -9.39 1.65 4.91
C ASP A 265 -7.96 1.15 4.92
N SER A 266 -7.38 1.06 6.11
CA SER A 266 -6.04 0.51 6.27
C SER A 266 -5.99 -0.99 5.99
N ILE A 267 -4.84 -1.43 5.48
CA ILE A 267 -4.53 -2.83 5.23
C ILE A 267 -3.17 -3.19 5.81
N PHE A 268 -3.08 -4.38 6.38
CA PHE A 268 -1.84 -4.95 6.90
C PHE A 268 -1.66 -6.33 6.27
N LEU A 269 -0.53 -6.53 5.59
CA LEU A 269 -0.22 -7.77 4.90
C LEU A 269 1.13 -8.33 5.35
N LYS A 270 1.23 -9.66 5.32
CA LYS A 270 2.51 -10.35 5.27
C LYS A 270 2.64 -10.98 3.89
N GLY A 271 3.64 -10.61 3.11
CA GLY A 271 3.83 -11.12 1.76
C GLY A 271 4.93 -10.38 1.00
N GLY A 272 4.94 -10.54 -0.32
CA GLY A 272 5.76 -9.76 -1.24
C GLY A 272 4.94 -8.73 -2.00
N THR A 273 5.63 -7.93 -2.79
CA THR A 273 5.03 -7.04 -3.79
C THR A 273 5.76 -7.22 -5.11
N MET A 274 5.03 -7.14 -6.20
CA MET A 274 5.62 -7.03 -7.54
C MET A 274 5.55 -5.58 -8.01
N VAL A 275 6.52 -5.17 -8.81
CA VAL A 275 6.49 -3.83 -9.42
C VAL A 275 5.56 -3.91 -10.62
N SER A 276 4.42 -3.21 -10.57
CA SER A 276 3.68 -2.93 -11.80
C SER A 276 4.56 -1.99 -12.63
N THR A 277 4.80 -2.32 -13.89
CA THR A 277 5.66 -1.51 -14.77
C THR A 277 5.17 -0.07 -14.74
N TYR A 278 6.10 0.86 -14.47
CA TYR A 278 5.85 2.28 -14.15
C TYR A 278 4.97 3.03 -15.17
N ASP A 279 4.75 2.45 -16.35
CA ASP A 279 4.12 3.13 -17.49
C ASP A 279 2.59 2.98 -17.57
N PHE A 280 1.96 2.06 -16.82
CA PHE A 280 0.53 1.77 -17.01
C PHE A 280 -0.41 2.22 -15.89
N ILE A 281 0.07 2.93 -14.86
CA ILE A 281 -0.78 3.39 -13.75
C ILE A 281 -1.98 4.22 -14.25
N ASN A 282 -1.77 5.06 -15.25
CA ASN A 282 -2.83 5.89 -15.83
C ASN A 282 -3.82 5.12 -16.72
N ASP A 283 -3.48 3.87 -17.07
CA ASP A 283 -4.31 3.02 -17.93
C ASP A 283 -5.24 2.09 -17.15
N TYR A 284 -5.11 2.00 -15.81
CA TYR A 284 -6.02 1.21 -15.01
C TYR A 284 -7.42 1.83 -14.96
N THR A 285 -8.45 0.98 -14.98
CA THR A 285 -9.83 1.45 -14.84
C THR A 285 -10.18 1.61 -13.35
N MET A 286 -10.21 2.85 -12.87
CA MET A 286 -10.62 3.18 -11.50
C MET A 286 -12.15 3.17 -11.39
N LEU A 287 -12.69 2.35 -10.50
CA LEU A 287 -14.13 2.25 -10.24
C LEU A 287 -14.50 2.99 -8.95
N PRO A 288 -15.71 3.56 -8.83
CA PRO A 288 -16.17 4.09 -7.56
C PRO A 288 -16.42 2.96 -6.53
N LEU A 289 -16.41 3.35 -5.26
CA LEU A 289 -16.78 2.51 -4.10
C LEU A 289 -18.25 2.09 -4.11
#